data_AF-A0A7W7LZG0-F1
#
_entry.id   AF-A0A7W7LZG0-F1
#
_cell.length_a   1.000
_cell.length_b   1.000
_cell.length_c   1.000
_cell.angle_alpha   90.00
_cell.angle_beta   90.00
_cell.angle_gamma   90.00
#
_symmetry.space_group_name_H-M   'P 1'
#
loop_
_entity.id
_entity.type
_entity.pdbx_description
1 polymer ?
#
loop_
_entity_poly.entity_id
_entity_poly.type
_entity_poly.pdbx_seq_one_letter_code
_entity_poly.pdbx_strand_id
1 'polypeptide(L)'
;MAVPPAPSTEDVYRYDDLHALSINCTLKPSPQLSHTQGLIERSRAIMEARGVTTELVRAVDQDTAPGVHPDMTEHGFATDAWPTLYEKVMAADILVLAGPFWLGDNSSVTKQVIERLYNCSSLLNAQGQYAHYGRVGGCLITGDEDGVKHCAMNVLYSLQQRTTPSTAEYDGAP
;
A
#
# COMPACT_ATOMS: atom_id res chain seq x y z
N MET A 1 9.53 -0.86 28.65
CA MET A 1 9.92 -1.76 27.55
C MET A 1 11.06 -1.07 26.81
N ALA A 2 12.27 -1.63 26.85
CA ALA A 2 13.46 -0.97 26.33
C ALA A 2 13.44 -0.90 24.79
N VAL A 3 13.87 0.23 24.24
CA VAL A 3 14.15 0.40 22.80
C VAL A 3 15.24 -0.61 22.42
N PRO A 4 15.09 -1.37 21.32
CA PRO A 4 16.13 -2.33 20.91
C PRO A 4 17.45 -1.58 20.64
N PRO A 5 18.60 -2.20 20.95
CA PRO A 5 19.89 -1.57 20.75
C PRO A 5 20.10 -1.21 19.27
N ALA A 6 20.79 -0.07 19.04
CA ALA A 6 21.20 0.34 17.71
C ALA A 6 22.04 -0.77 17.05
N PRO A 7 21.90 -0.99 15.73
CA PRO A 7 22.59 -2.06 15.05
C PRO A 7 24.11 -1.91 15.18
N SER A 8 24.77 -3.01 15.52
CA SER A 8 26.23 -3.09 15.68
C SER A 8 26.94 -2.98 14.33
N THR A 9 28.21 -2.56 14.37
CA THR A 9 29.15 -2.20 13.28
C THR A 9 29.49 -3.29 12.25
N GLU A 10 28.58 -4.21 11.93
CA GLU A 10 28.68 -5.22 10.85
C GLU A 10 27.67 -4.95 9.69
N ASP A 11 27.12 -3.74 9.60
CA ASP A 11 26.10 -3.39 8.61
C ASP A 11 26.69 -3.04 7.24
N VAL A 12 27.07 -4.09 6.50
CA VAL A 12 27.64 -3.99 5.13
C VAL A 12 26.58 -3.65 4.07
N TYR A 13 25.29 -3.89 4.33
CA TYR A 13 24.22 -3.65 3.36
C TYR A 13 23.50 -2.32 3.60
N ARG A 14 23.58 -1.46 2.59
CA ARG A 14 22.86 -0.19 2.45
C ARG A 14 21.91 -0.27 1.26
N TYR A 15 20.77 0.41 1.36
CA TYR A 15 19.70 0.42 0.36
C TYR A 15 19.27 1.86 0.05
N ASP A 16 20.25 2.74 -0.13
CA ASP A 16 20.05 4.18 -0.36
C ASP A 16 19.31 4.49 -1.69
N ASP A 17 19.25 3.51 -2.59
CA ASP A 17 18.56 3.55 -3.87
C ASP A 17 17.08 3.12 -3.79
N LEU A 18 16.62 2.55 -2.67
CA LEU A 18 15.26 2.05 -2.53
C LEU A 18 14.31 3.10 -1.93
N HIS A 19 13.09 3.12 -2.47
CA HIS A 19 11.97 3.90 -1.95
C HIS A 19 10.82 3.01 -1.44
N ALA A 20 10.35 3.27 -0.22
CA ALA A 20 9.23 2.56 0.39
C ALA A 20 8.05 3.49 0.68
N LEU A 21 6.88 3.16 0.13
CA LEU A 21 5.62 3.83 0.42
C LEU A 21 4.78 3.00 1.39
N SER A 22 4.38 3.60 2.50
CA SER A 22 3.39 3.03 3.42
C SER A 22 2.06 3.75 3.26
N ILE A 23 0.97 3.01 3.01
CA ILE A 23 -0.39 3.55 3.00
C ILE A 23 -1.08 3.14 4.29
N ASN A 24 -1.36 4.11 5.16
CA ASN A 24 -2.09 3.93 6.40
C ASN A 24 -3.60 4.03 6.13
N CYS A 25 -4.25 2.88 6.14
CA CYS A 25 -5.67 2.66 5.94
C CYS A 25 -6.47 2.73 7.25
N THR A 26 -6.01 3.49 8.25
CA THR A 26 -6.82 3.79 9.42
C THR A 26 -8.11 4.52 9.03
N LEU A 27 -9.18 4.31 9.80
CA LEU A 27 -10.44 5.04 9.64
C LEU A 27 -10.42 6.43 10.31
N LYS A 28 -9.34 6.77 11.03
CA LYS A 28 -9.25 7.99 11.83
C LYS A 28 -8.56 9.11 11.04
N PRO A 29 -9.26 10.22 10.71
CA PRO A 29 -8.65 11.32 9.97
C PRO A 29 -7.55 11.99 10.77
N SER A 30 -6.56 12.58 10.09
CA SER A 30 -5.51 13.35 10.75
C SER A 30 -6.09 14.56 11.49
N PRO A 31 -5.54 14.95 12.67
CA PRO A 31 -4.35 14.41 13.34
C PRO A 31 -4.65 13.32 14.37
N GLN A 32 -5.80 12.62 14.30
CA GLN A 32 -6.15 11.64 15.32
C GLN A 32 -5.13 10.50 15.41
N LEU A 33 -4.92 10.01 16.64
CA LEU A 33 -3.99 8.92 16.93
C LEU A 33 -4.44 7.61 16.25
N SER A 34 -3.53 7.04 15.45
CA SER A 34 -3.68 5.73 14.81
C SER A 34 -2.64 4.76 15.39
N HIS A 35 -3.09 3.66 15.98
CA HIS A 35 -2.18 2.58 16.42
C HIS A 35 -1.44 1.94 15.25
N THR A 36 -2.12 1.81 14.10
CA THR A 36 -1.53 1.36 12.85
C THR A 36 -0.35 2.26 12.45
N GLN A 37 -0.47 3.58 12.61
CA GLN A 37 0.67 4.48 12.37
C GLN A 37 1.86 4.17 13.29
N GLY A 38 1.63 3.90 14.58
CA GLY A 38 2.70 3.52 15.49
C GLY A 38 3.49 2.30 15.01
N LEU A 39 2.83 1.30 14.41
CA LEU A 39 3.49 0.14 13.82
C LEU A 39 4.24 0.50 12.52
N ILE A 40 3.64 1.36 11.68
CA ILE A 40 4.27 1.86 10.46
C ILE A 40 5.57 2.62 10.78
N GLU A 41 5.56 3.52 11.76
CA GLU A 41 6.76 4.29 12.14
C GLU A 41 7.90 3.39 12.62
N ARG A 42 7.59 2.27 13.32
CA ARG A 42 8.61 1.28 13.71
C ARG A 42 9.21 0.58 12.49
N SER A 43 8.37 0.20 11.52
CA SER A 43 8.83 -0.42 10.27
C SER A 43 9.69 0.56 9.45
N ARG A 44 9.23 1.80 9.29
CA ARG A 44 9.95 2.89 8.61
C ARG A 44 11.32 3.13 9.24
N ALA A 45 11.40 3.28 10.56
CA ALA A 45 12.66 3.51 11.24
C ALA A 45 13.70 2.41 10.99
N ILE A 46 13.27 1.14 10.87
CA ILE A 46 14.16 0.02 10.52
C ILE A 46 14.68 0.16 9.08
N MET A 47 13.80 0.49 8.13
CA MET A 47 14.16 0.70 6.72
C MET A 47 15.08 1.92 6.55
N GLU A 48 14.76 3.05 7.20
CA GLU A 48 15.53 4.29 7.17
C GLU A 48 16.93 4.10 7.78
N ALA A 49 17.05 3.31 8.86
CA ALA A 49 18.35 2.96 9.43
C ALA A 49 19.28 2.25 8.41
N ARG A 50 18.70 1.62 7.38
CA ARG A 50 19.42 0.95 6.29
C ARG A 50 19.57 1.80 5.02
N GLY A 51 19.10 3.05 5.02
CA GLY A 51 19.23 3.98 3.90
C GLY A 51 17.99 4.09 3.00
N VAL A 52 16.98 3.25 3.18
CA VAL A 52 15.75 3.30 2.38
C VAL A 52 15.04 4.64 2.63
N THR A 53 14.67 5.34 1.55
CA THR A 53 13.82 6.53 1.65
C THR A 53 12.38 6.09 1.88
N THR A 54 11.67 6.64 2.88
CA THR A 54 10.32 6.18 3.18
C THR A 54 9.27 7.29 3.19
N GLU A 55 8.11 7.03 2.58
CA GLU A 55 6.95 7.92 2.51
C GLU A 55 5.73 7.30 3.20
N LEU A 56 4.88 8.13 3.83
CA LEU A 56 3.67 7.70 4.53
C LEU A 56 2.49 8.54 4.02
N VAL A 57 1.47 7.86 3.50
CA VAL A 57 0.19 8.47 3.14
C VAL A 57 -0.90 7.90 4.04
N ARG A 58 -1.72 8.76 4.65
CA ARG A 58 -2.95 8.33 5.34
C ARG A 58 -4.12 8.38 4.37
N ALA A 59 -4.64 7.21 4.01
CA ALA A 59 -5.63 7.08 2.93
C ALA A 59 -6.95 7.80 3.24
N VAL A 60 -7.41 7.80 4.49
CA VAL A 60 -8.66 8.49 4.89
C VAL A 60 -8.57 10.02 4.76
N ASP A 61 -7.36 10.58 4.65
CA ASP A 61 -7.18 12.01 4.39
C ASP A 61 -7.18 12.35 2.88
N GLN A 62 -7.20 11.33 2.01
CA GLN A 62 -7.26 11.48 0.56
C GLN A 62 -8.70 11.29 0.09
N ASP A 63 -9.22 12.24 -0.68
CA ASP A 63 -10.54 12.12 -1.30
C ASP A 63 -10.48 11.16 -2.50
N THR A 64 -10.45 9.87 -2.22
CA THR A 64 -10.35 8.79 -3.21
C THR A 64 -11.74 8.30 -3.54
N ALA A 65 -12.15 8.39 -4.81
CA ALA A 65 -13.42 7.84 -5.25
C ALA A 65 -13.37 6.30 -5.25
N PRO A 66 -14.45 5.59 -4.90
CA PRO A 66 -14.54 4.15 -5.14
C PRO A 66 -14.63 3.86 -6.65
N GLY A 67 -14.16 2.68 -7.08
CA GLY A 67 -14.27 2.23 -8.47
C GLY A 67 -12.98 1.62 -9.01
N VAL A 68 -12.97 1.24 -10.28
CA VAL A 68 -11.87 0.46 -10.88
C VAL A 68 -11.28 1.09 -12.16
N HIS A 69 -11.48 2.39 -12.40
CA HIS A 69 -10.88 3.14 -13.52
C HIS A 69 -9.80 4.13 -13.08
N PRO A 70 -8.74 4.40 -13.88
CA PRO A 70 -7.54 5.14 -13.44
C PRO A 70 -7.86 6.47 -12.77
N ASP A 71 -8.82 7.19 -13.34
CA ASP A 71 -9.38 8.43 -12.80
C ASP A 71 -10.91 8.31 -12.79
N MET A 72 -11.53 8.29 -11.61
CA MET A 72 -12.98 8.17 -11.52
C MET A 72 -13.73 9.47 -11.83
N THR A 73 -13.03 10.61 -11.97
CA THR A 73 -13.67 11.86 -12.40
C THR A 73 -14.19 11.78 -13.83
N GLU A 74 -13.55 10.97 -14.67
CA GLU A 74 -14.03 10.62 -16.01
C GLU A 74 -15.28 9.71 -15.99
N HIS A 75 -15.61 9.15 -14.83
CA HIS A 75 -16.68 8.18 -14.62
C HIS A 75 -17.76 8.68 -13.65
N GLY A 76 -17.92 10.01 -13.54
CA GLY A 76 -19.05 10.64 -12.85
C GLY A 76 -18.81 11.01 -11.38
N PHE A 77 -17.60 10.84 -10.86
CA PHE A 77 -17.21 11.39 -9.57
C PHE A 77 -16.74 12.84 -9.72
N ALA A 78 -17.01 13.69 -8.72
CA ALA A 78 -16.59 15.10 -8.78
C ALA A 78 -15.08 15.28 -8.57
N THR A 79 -14.49 14.38 -7.79
CA THR A 79 -13.10 14.42 -7.31
C THR A 79 -12.56 13.00 -7.21
N ASP A 80 -11.27 12.84 -7.49
CA ASP A 80 -10.54 11.60 -7.25
C ASP A 80 -9.04 11.91 -7.03
N ALA A 81 -8.55 11.71 -5.82
CA ALA A 81 -7.14 11.87 -5.48
C ALA A 81 -6.29 10.65 -5.88
N TRP A 82 -6.93 9.59 -6.39
CA TRP A 82 -6.24 8.35 -6.74
C TRP A 82 -5.11 8.53 -7.76
N PRO A 83 -5.27 9.27 -8.88
CA PRO A 83 -4.21 9.38 -9.88
C PRO A 83 -2.88 9.88 -9.28
N THR A 84 -2.93 10.93 -8.45
CA THR A 84 -1.75 11.46 -7.76
C THR A 84 -1.16 10.48 -6.74
N LEU A 85 -2.01 9.77 -5.99
CA LEU A 85 -1.52 8.73 -5.07
C LEU A 85 -0.89 7.55 -5.83
N TYR A 86 -1.45 7.19 -6.98
CA TYR A 86 -0.96 6.10 -7.81
C TYR A 86 0.42 6.40 -8.39
N GLU A 87 0.73 7.65 -8.75
CA GLU A 87 2.09 8.06 -9.14
C GLU A 87 3.12 7.73 -8.04
N LYS A 88 2.79 7.96 -6.77
CA LYS A 88 3.66 7.61 -5.63
C LYS A 88 3.80 6.10 -5.48
N VAL A 89 2.71 5.36 -5.65
CA VAL A 89 2.75 3.88 -5.68
C VAL A 89 3.68 3.39 -6.79
N MET A 90 3.66 4.05 -7.94
CA MET A 90 4.52 3.75 -9.09
C MET A 90 5.95 4.27 -8.97
N ALA A 91 6.22 5.18 -8.04
CA ALA A 91 7.58 5.59 -7.70
C ALA A 91 8.23 4.70 -6.62
N ALA A 92 7.45 3.89 -5.89
CA ALA A 92 7.96 3.06 -4.80
C ALA A 92 8.39 1.65 -5.24
N ASP A 93 9.56 1.22 -4.78
CA ASP A 93 10.04 -0.16 -4.92
C ASP A 93 9.36 -1.11 -3.94
N ILE A 94 9.01 -0.57 -2.76
CA ILE A 94 8.33 -1.29 -1.69
C ILE A 94 7.01 -0.61 -1.38
N LEU A 95 5.89 -1.34 -1.49
CA LEU A 95 4.58 -0.87 -1.06
C LEU A 95 4.13 -1.65 0.18
N VAL A 96 3.83 -0.94 1.26
CA VAL A 96 3.27 -1.50 2.48
C VAL A 96 1.84 -1.00 2.68
N LEU A 97 0.86 -1.89 2.60
CA LEU A 97 -0.51 -1.58 2.98
C LEU A 97 -0.71 -1.85 4.47
N ALA A 98 -1.03 -0.81 5.22
CA ALA A 98 -1.11 -0.89 6.66
C ALA A 98 -2.49 -0.48 7.15
N GLY A 99 -3.23 -1.37 7.80
CA GLY A 99 -4.61 -1.08 8.18
C GLY A 99 -5.05 -1.76 9.47
N PRO A 100 -6.08 -1.22 10.13
CA PRO A 100 -6.75 -1.93 11.20
C PRO A 100 -7.67 -3.02 10.64
N PHE A 101 -8.01 -4.00 11.49
CA PHE A 101 -9.03 -5.00 11.20
C PHE A 101 -9.98 -5.16 12.39
N TRP A 102 -11.17 -5.67 12.09
CA TRP A 102 -12.18 -6.05 13.09
C TRP A 102 -12.90 -7.30 12.59
N LEU A 103 -13.31 -8.17 13.51
CA LEU A 103 -14.09 -9.37 13.17
C LEU A 103 -13.42 -10.23 12.06
N GLY A 104 -12.09 -10.24 12.06
CA GLY A 104 -11.29 -10.96 11.07
C GLY A 104 -11.26 -10.35 9.67
N ASP A 105 -11.71 -9.12 9.47
CA ASP A 105 -11.77 -8.49 8.14
C ASP A 105 -11.08 -7.12 8.11
N ASN A 106 -10.45 -6.82 6.98
CA ASN A 106 -9.73 -5.57 6.76
C ASN A 106 -10.69 -4.37 6.78
N SER A 107 -10.20 -3.22 7.25
CA SER A 107 -10.96 -1.97 7.20
C SER A 107 -11.50 -1.66 5.80
N SER A 108 -12.62 -0.92 5.74
CA SER A 108 -13.18 -0.46 4.47
C SER A 108 -12.19 0.37 3.65
N VAL A 109 -11.37 1.20 4.31
CA VAL A 109 -10.33 1.99 3.64
C VAL A 109 -9.25 1.09 3.03
N THR A 110 -8.85 0.00 3.70
CA THR A 110 -7.92 -0.98 3.13
C THR A 110 -8.49 -1.60 1.85
N LYS A 111 -9.78 -1.99 1.89
CA LYS A 111 -10.46 -2.59 0.73
C LYS A 111 -10.57 -1.61 -0.42
N GLN A 112 -10.96 -0.36 -0.14
CA GLN A 112 -11.02 0.70 -1.14
C GLN A 112 -9.65 0.91 -1.80
N VAL A 113 -8.57 0.99 -1.03
CA VAL A 113 -7.22 1.09 -1.61
C VAL A 113 -6.94 -0.12 -2.51
N ILE A 114 -7.23 -1.36 -2.08
CA ILE A 114 -7.04 -2.55 -2.90
C ILE A 114 -7.84 -2.50 -4.22
N GLU A 115 -9.11 -2.09 -4.18
CA GLU A 115 -9.95 -1.92 -5.37
C GLU A 115 -9.32 -0.93 -6.35
N ARG A 116 -8.85 0.21 -5.83
CA ARG A 116 -8.19 1.24 -6.64
C ARG A 116 -6.81 0.81 -7.15
N LEU A 117 -6.11 -0.06 -6.42
CA LEU A 117 -4.85 -0.67 -6.87
C LEU A 117 -5.07 -1.70 -8.00
N TYR A 118 -6.22 -2.38 -8.05
CA TYR A 118 -6.54 -3.42 -9.05
C TYR A 118 -6.80 -2.85 -10.45
N ASN A 119 -7.47 -1.69 -10.51
CA ASN A 119 -7.72 -0.88 -11.70
C ASN A 119 -6.53 -0.76 -12.67
N CYS A 120 -5.32 -0.60 -12.15
CA CYS A 120 -4.13 -0.37 -12.97
C CYS A 120 -3.39 -1.67 -13.37
N SER A 121 -4.03 -2.83 -13.20
CA SER A 121 -3.44 -4.15 -13.53
C SER A 121 -3.20 -4.38 -15.02
N SER A 122 -3.85 -3.61 -15.90
CA SER A 122 -3.65 -3.66 -17.36
C SER A 122 -2.47 -2.83 -17.85
N LEU A 123 -1.87 -1.98 -17.00
CA LEU A 123 -0.76 -1.13 -17.40
C LEU A 123 0.52 -1.94 -17.59
N LEU A 124 1.22 -1.68 -18.69
CA LEU A 124 2.51 -2.29 -19.01
C LEU A 124 3.65 -1.28 -18.83
N ASN A 125 4.81 -1.75 -18.43
CA ASN A 125 6.06 -1.00 -18.47
C ASN A 125 6.62 -0.94 -19.91
N ALA A 126 7.70 -0.19 -20.11
CA ALA A 126 8.33 -0.03 -21.42
C ALA A 126 8.87 -1.34 -22.03
N GLN A 127 9.02 -2.40 -21.22
CA GLN A 127 9.46 -3.73 -21.61
C GLN A 127 8.29 -4.68 -21.91
N GLY A 128 7.04 -4.19 -21.88
CA GLY A 128 5.85 -5.00 -22.11
C GLY A 128 5.48 -5.93 -20.96
N GLN A 129 6.07 -5.76 -19.78
CA GLN A 129 5.70 -6.46 -18.55
C GLN A 129 4.68 -5.62 -17.77
N TYR A 130 3.96 -6.20 -16.81
CA TYR A 130 3.07 -5.42 -15.94
C TYR A 130 3.82 -4.31 -15.21
N ALA A 131 3.17 -3.15 -15.05
CA ALA A 131 3.79 -1.93 -14.52
C ALA A 131 4.43 -2.12 -13.13
N HIS A 132 3.94 -3.08 -12.35
CA HIS A 132 4.42 -3.39 -11.01
C HIS A 132 5.46 -4.51 -10.93
N TYR A 133 5.90 -5.08 -12.05
CA TYR A 133 6.89 -6.16 -12.07
C TYR A 133 8.22 -5.70 -11.46
N GLY A 134 8.87 -6.57 -10.66
CA GLY A 134 10.13 -6.26 -9.98
C GLY A 134 9.99 -5.50 -8.65
N ARG A 135 8.77 -5.26 -8.15
CA ARG A 135 8.49 -4.54 -6.90
C ARG A 135 8.08 -5.48 -5.77
N VAL A 136 8.19 -4.99 -4.53
CA VAL A 136 7.84 -5.74 -3.31
C VAL A 136 6.56 -5.21 -2.69
N GLY A 137 5.65 -6.12 -2.33
CA GLY A 137 4.43 -5.82 -1.58
C GLY A 137 4.48 -6.41 -0.16
N GLY A 138 4.06 -5.64 0.82
CA GLY A 138 3.94 -6.06 2.21
C GLY A 138 2.70 -5.51 2.89
N CYS A 139 2.42 -5.99 4.11
CA CYS A 139 1.32 -5.48 4.92
C CYS A 139 1.66 -5.36 6.40
N LEU A 140 1.07 -4.37 7.07
CA LEU A 140 1.14 -4.20 8.53
C LEU A 140 -0.29 -4.11 9.08
N ILE A 141 -0.65 -5.03 9.97
CA ILE A 141 -2.04 -5.18 10.39
C ILE A 141 -2.12 -5.03 11.90
N THR A 142 -3.09 -4.24 12.36
CA THR A 142 -3.33 -3.99 13.79
C THR A 142 -4.77 -4.26 14.15
N GLY A 143 -5.03 -4.97 15.23
CA GLY A 143 -6.38 -5.22 15.75
C GLY A 143 -6.30 -5.73 17.17
N ASP A 144 -7.43 -5.78 17.86
CA ASP A 144 -7.52 -6.26 19.25
C ASP A 144 -7.98 -7.73 19.31
N GLU A 145 -8.47 -8.27 18.19
CA GLU A 145 -8.99 -9.64 18.09
C GLU A 145 -8.06 -10.58 17.32
N ASP A 146 -8.45 -11.86 17.19
CA ASP A 146 -7.84 -12.80 16.24
C ASP A 146 -8.38 -12.56 14.82
N GLY A 147 -7.53 -12.80 13.81
CA GLY A 147 -7.87 -12.55 12.40
C GLY A 147 -6.73 -12.03 11.54
N VAL A 148 -5.57 -11.71 12.14
CA VAL A 148 -4.43 -11.11 11.45
C VAL A 148 -3.97 -11.93 10.24
N LYS A 149 -3.96 -13.27 10.34
CA LYS A 149 -3.56 -14.15 9.24
C LYS A 149 -4.53 -14.13 8.07
N HIS A 150 -5.84 -14.09 8.36
CA HIS A 150 -6.87 -13.99 7.32
C HIS A 150 -6.78 -12.63 6.61
N CYS A 151 -6.63 -11.54 7.38
CA CYS A 151 -6.46 -10.21 6.84
C CYS A 151 -5.18 -10.08 5.98
N ALA A 152 -4.06 -10.63 6.47
CA ALA A 152 -2.79 -10.63 5.76
C ALA A 152 -2.85 -11.44 4.46
N MET A 153 -3.48 -12.63 4.49
CA MET A 153 -3.71 -13.44 3.29
C MET A 153 -4.43 -12.63 2.21
N ASN A 154 -5.52 -11.94 2.57
CA ASN A 154 -6.29 -11.14 1.62
C ASN A 154 -5.47 -10.00 1.00
N VAL A 155 -4.71 -9.26 1.82
CA VAL A 155 -3.87 -8.15 1.35
C VAL A 155 -2.73 -8.66 0.46
N LEU A 156 -1.98 -9.67 0.91
CA LEU A 156 -0.83 -10.20 0.18
C LEU A 156 -1.25 -10.86 -1.13
N TYR A 157 -2.37 -11.59 -1.16
CA TYR A 157 -2.93 -12.15 -2.38
C TYR A 157 -3.31 -11.04 -3.38
N SER A 158 -3.94 -9.97 -2.90
CA SER A 158 -4.32 -8.82 -3.73
C SER A 158 -3.10 -8.08 -4.30
N LEU A 159 -2.01 -7.99 -3.53
CA LEU A 159 -0.75 -7.43 -4.00
C LEU A 159 -0.04 -8.34 -5.03
N GLN A 160 -0.25 -9.66 -4.99
CA GLN A 160 0.32 -10.60 -5.97
C GLN A 160 -0.31 -10.47 -7.36
N GLN A 161 -1.59 -10.11 -7.46
CA GLN A 161 -2.25 -9.87 -8.76
C GLN A 161 -1.60 -8.72 -9.55
N ARG A 162 -0.72 -7.93 -8.92
CA ARG A 162 0.08 -6.88 -9.56
C ARG A 162 1.29 -7.42 -10.32
N THR A 163 1.74 -8.63 -10.00
CA THR A 163 2.94 -9.25 -10.58
C THR A 163 2.62 -10.46 -11.46
N THR A 164 1.34 -10.84 -11.56
CA THR A 164 0.88 -12.04 -12.28
C THR A 164 -0.17 -11.66 -13.33
N PRO A 165 -0.19 -12.30 -14.53
CA PRO A 165 -1.20 -12.00 -15.55
C PRO A 165 -2.63 -12.15 -15.03
N SER A 166 -3.39 -11.06 -15.06
CA SER A 166 -4.84 -11.10 -15.04
C SER A 166 -5.31 -11.18 -16.49
N THR A 167 -5.89 -12.31 -16.88
CA THR A 167 -6.65 -12.45 -18.14
C THR A 167 -8.05 -11.86 -17.98
N ALA A 168 -8.21 -10.73 -17.28
CA ALA A 168 -9.48 -10.05 -17.25
C ALA A 168 -9.80 -9.61 -18.67
N GLU A 169 -10.68 -10.37 -19.33
CA GLU A 169 -11.43 -9.98 -20.51
C GLU A 169 -12.15 -8.67 -20.17
N TYR A 170 -11.49 -7.55 -20.38
CA TYR A 170 -12.15 -6.26 -20.51
C TYR A 170 -12.49 -6.09 -21.99
N ASP A 171 -13.39 -6.93 -22.46
CA ASP A 171 -14.06 -6.74 -23.75
C ASP A 171 -15.14 -5.68 -23.50
N GLY A 172 -14.75 -4.42 -23.69
CA GLY A 172 -15.57 -3.28 -23.32
C GLY A 172 -14.87 -1.94 -23.48
N ALA A 173 -14.12 -1.77 -24.58
CA ALA A 173 -13.91 -0.43 -25.12
C ALA A 173 -15.12 -0.05 -25.99
N PRO A 174 -15.60 1.20 -25.96
CA PRO A 174 -16.31 1.73 -27.13
C PRO A 174 -15.38 1.78 -28.36
#